data_AF-A0A4Z1BQ62-F1
#
_entry.id   AF-A0A4Z1BQ62-F1
#
_cell.length_a   1.000
_cell.length_b   1.000
_cell.length_c   1.000
_cell.angle_alpha   90.00
_cell.angle_beta   90.00
_cell.angle_gamma   90.00
#
_symmetry.space_group_name_H-M   'P 1'
#
loop_
_entity.id
_entity.type
_entity.pdbx_description
1 polymer ?
#
loop_
_entity_poly.entity_id
_entity_poly.type
_entity_poly.pdbx_seq_one_letter_code
_entity_poly.pdbx_strand_id
1 'polypeptide(L)'
;MKNNNVGERIRSLRKSKKMSQEKLAEKLNVSRHSISNWEREVSSPDMHSLVEMTELFGVSLNQLVKGDEIIVNKYVYAALAFFLGGFGAHRFYRKQYGKAVLYLLFCWTGIPGVVGMVEGVIAFVKTADAQGNI
;
A
#
# COMPACT_ATOMS: atom_id res chain seq x y z
N MET A 1 4.80 -10.22 3.17
CA MET A 1 3.36 -10.03 3.50
C MET A 1 3.01 -8.60 3.17
N LYS A 2 1.84 -8.35 2.58
CA LYS A 2 1.38 -7.03 2.18
C LYS A 2 0.86 -6.33 3.45
N ASN A 3 1.52 -5.25 3.88
CA ASN A 3 1.19 -4.50 5.10
C ASN A 3 -0.16 -3.81 4.95
N ASN A 4 -1.17 -4.28 5.66
CA ASN A 4 -2.55 -3.81 5.44
C ASN A 4 -3.09 -2.94 6.57
N ASN A 5 -2.38 -2.78 7.69
CA ASN A 5 -2.85 -1.98 8.82
C ASN A 5 -1.78 -1.12 9.52
N VAL A 6 -2.24 -0.21 10.38
CA VAL A 6 -1.41 0.74 11.12
C VAL A 6 -0.50 0.03 12.12
N GLY A 7 -0.98 -1.00 12.82
CA GLY A 7 -0.21 -1.72 13.83
C GLY A 7 1.05 -2.39 13.28
N GLU A 8 0.91 -3.08 12.15
CA GLU A 8 2.05 -3.68 11.43
C GLU A 8 3.03 -2.61 10.94
N ARG A 9 2.53 -1.46 10.46
CA ARG A 9 3.36 -0.34 10.03
C ARG A 9 4.18 0.23 11.19
N ILE A 10 3.54 0.48 12.34
CA ILE A 10 4.23 0.90 13.58
C ILE A 10 5.33 -0.11 13.94
N ARG A 11 5.01 -1.41 13.95
CA ARG A 11 6.00 -2.46 14.22
C ARG A 11 7.17 -2.43 13.24
N SER A 12 6.89 -2.22 11.95
CA SER A 12 7.91 -2.21 10.90
C SER A 12 8.86 -1.01 11.03
N LEU A 13 8.31 0.19 11.30
CA LEU A 13 9.08 1.43 11.50
C LEU A 13 9.90 1.37 12.79
N ARG A 14 9.32 0.84 13.86
CA ARG A 14 10.05 0.60 15.11
C ARG A 14 11.26 -0.33 14.89
N LYS A 15 11.05 -1.43 14.16
CA LYS A 15 12.12 -2.40 13.85
C LYS A 15 13.18 -1.80 12.91
N SER A 16 12.79 -0.99 11.92
CA SER A 16 13.76 -0.33 11.02
C SER A 16 14.66 0.66 11.76
N LYS A 17 14.14 1.32 12.80
CA LYS A 17 14.92 2.16 13.73
C LYS A 17 15.63 1.36 14.85
N LYS A 18 15.61 0.02 14.80
CA LYS A 18 16.23 -0.88 15.79
C LYS A 18 15.76 -0.64 17.24
N MET A 19 14.48 -0.38 17.45
CA MET A 19 13.90 -0.12 18.77
C MET A 19 13.11 -1.33 19.32
N SER A 20 13.15 -1.56 20.63
CA SER A 20 12.21 -2.45 21.34
C SER A 20 10.86 -1.76 21.55
N GLN A 21 9.81 -2.52 21.91
CA GLN A 21 8.50 -1.92 22.23
C GLN A 21 8.61 -0.97 23.42
N GLU A 22 9.42 -1.33 24.42
CA GLU A 22 9.77 -0.50 25.58
C GLU A 22 10.41 0.82 25.15
N LYS A 23 11.44 0.78 24.29
CA LYS A 23 12.14 1.99 23.84
C LYS A 23 11.24 2.93 23.04
N LEU A 24 10.30 2.39 22.27
CA LEU A 24 9.30 3.21 21.59
C LEU A 24 8.31 3.82 22.59
N ALA A 25 7.88 3.03 23.58
CA ALA A 25 6.96 3.48 24.63
C ALA A 25 7.56 4.65 25.44
N GLU A 26 8.83 4.54 25.82
CA GLU A 26 9.58 5.61 26.50
C GLU A 26 9.63 6.90 25.67
N LYS A 27 9.88 6.78 24.35
CA LYS A 27 9.98 7.94 23.45
C LYS A 27 8.65 8.66 23.22
N LEU A 28 7.54 7.92 23.25
CA LEU A 28 6.20 8.45 23.06
C LEU A 28 5.49 8.75 24.39
N ASN A 29 6.19 8.59 25.52
CA ASN A 29 5.64 8.75 26.86
C ASN A 29 4.34 7.94 27.10
N VAL A 30 4.30 6.70 26.62
CA VAL A 30 3.17 5.77 26.80
C VAL A 30 3.60 4.46 27.45
N SER A 31 2.63 3.65 27.86
CA SER A 31 2.94 2.31 28.36
C SER A 31 3.41 1.37 27.24
N ARG A 32 4.33 0.47 27.56
CA ARG A 32 4.72 -0.63 26.65
C ARG A 32 3.53 -1.51 26.25
N HIS A 33 2.54 -1.63 27.11
CA HIS A 33 1.28 -2.32 26.82
C HIS A 33 0.51 -1.63 25.69
N SER A 34 0.47 -0.28 25.66
CA SER A 34 -0.13 0.50 24.58
C SER A 34 0.54 0.19 23.24
N ILE A 35 1.89 0.22 23.17
CA ILE A 35 2.63 -0.14 21.96
C ILE A 35 2.29 -1.57 21.50
N SER A 36 2.26 -2.53 22.44
CA SER A 36 1.91 -3.92 22.14
C SER A 36 0.49 -4.05 21.59
N ASN A 37 -0.47 -3.33 22.17
CA ASN A 37 -1.86 -3.31 21.71
C ASN A 37 -1.99 -2.70 20.33
N TRP A 38 -1.33 -1.57 20.07
CA TRP A 38 -1.32 -0.91 18.76
C TRP A 38 -0.75 -1.83 17.68
N GLU A 39 0.38 -2.48 17.94
CA GLU A 39 1.00 -3.41 16.99
C GLU A 39 0.21 -4.71 16.75
N ARG A 40 -0.78 -5.00 17.60
CA ARG A 40 -1.66 -6.17 17.50
C ARG A 40 -3.10 -5.81 17.12
N GLU A 41 -3.37 -4.54 16.82
CA GLU A 41 -4.71 -4.02 16.51
C GLU A 41 -5.74 -4.21 17.62
N VAL A 42 -5.31 -4.32 18.88
CA VAL A 42 -6.23 -4.37 20.03
C VAL A 42 -6.78 -2.97 20.34
N SER A 43 -5.98 -1.95 20.10
CA SER A 43 -6.39 -0.55 20.17
C SER A 43 -5.65 0.27 19.12
N SER A 44 -6.12 1.48 18.86
CA SER A 44 -5.44 2.43 17.98
C SER A 44 -4.68 3.49 18.79
N PRO A 45 -3.56 4.01 18.28
CA PRO A 45 -2.94 5.20 18.85
C PRO A 45 -3.86 6.41 18.68
N ASP A 46 -3.82 7.33 19.64
CA ASP A 46 -4.49 8.62 19.52
C ASP A 46 -3.76 9.56 18.54
N MET A 47 -4.39 10.70 18.25
CA MET A 47 -3.83 11.67 17.30
C MET A 47 -2.47 12.21 17.76
N HIS A 48 -2.29 12.44 19.06
CA HIS A 48 -1.02 12.93 19.59
C HIS A 48 0.12 11.93 19.34
N SER A 49 -0.10 10.66 19.70
CA SER A 49 0.82 9.56 19.50
C SER A 49 1.15 9.35 18.02
N LEU A 50 0.17 9.52 17.12
CA LEU A 50 0.38 9.45 15.68
C LEU A 50 1.30 10.57 15.19
N VAL A 51 1.10 11.82 15.64
CA VAL A 51 1.98 12.95 15.26
C VAL A 51 3.40 12.70 15.76
N GLU A 52 3.59 12.35 17.03
CA GLU A 52 4.93 12.06 17.57
C GLU A 52 5.63 10.92 16.82
N MET A 53 4.88 9.87 16.45
CA MET A 53 5.42 8.79 15.62
C MET A 53 5.86 9.28 14.23
N THR A 54 5.14 10.21 13.61
CA THR A 54 5.53 10.75 12.29
C THR A 54 6.87 11.48 12.38
N GLU A 55 7.08 12.29 13.41
CA GLU A 55 8.33 12.98 13.66
C GLU A 55 9.46 12.00 14.00
N LEU A 56 9.19 11.04 14.90
CA LEU A 56 10.17 10.06 15.35
C LEU A 56 10.66 9.14 14.21
N PHE A 57 9.73 8.70 13.35
CA PHE A 57 10.05 7.80 12.26
C PHE A 57 10.53 8.53 10.99
N GLY A 58 10.19 9.81 10.84
CA GLY A 58 10.48 10.60 9.64
C GLY A 58 9.59 10.20 8.47
N VAL A 59 8.31 9.92 8.73
CA VAL A 59 7.32 9.54 7.72
C VAL A 59 6.09 10.43 7.84
N SER A 60 5.33 10.61 6.76
CA SER A 60 4.07 11.36 6.84
C SER A 60 2.97 10.59 7.57
N LEU A 61 1.99 11.31 8.11
CA LEU A 61 0.80 10.69 8.74
C LEU A 61 0.06 9.75 7.78
N ASN A 62 -0.07 10.15 6.51
CA ASN A 62 -0.67 9.29 5.49
C ASN A 62 0.10 7.98 5.31
N GLN A 63 1.44 8.03 5.27
CA GLN A 63 2.26 6.81 5.16
C GLN A 63 2.12 5.92 6.40
N LEU A 64 2.02 6.50 7.60
CA LEU A 64 1.84 5.73 8.83
C LEU A 64 0.46 5.06 8.89
N VAL A 65 -0.60 5.81 8.54
CA VAL A 65 -2.00 5.37 8.69
C VAL A 65 -2.47 4.55 7.49
N LYS A 66 -2.33 5.07 6.27
CA LYS A 66 -2.79 4.41 5.03
C LYS A 66 -1.75 3.46 4.45
N GLY A 67 -0.46 3.72 4.71
CA GLY A 67 0.64 3.02 4.05
C GLY A 67 1.09 3.71 2.77
N ASP A 68 2.15 3.18 2.16
CA ASP A 68 2.58 3.64 0.85
C ASP A 68 1.56 3.21 -0.20
N GLU A 69 0.82 4.20 -0.73
CA GLU A 69 0.00 3.99 -1.92
C GLU A 69 0.92 3.87 -3.14
N ILE A 70 0.80 2.77 -3.89
CA ILE A 70 1.50 2.62 -5.17
C ILE A 70 0.77 3.48 -6.20
N ILE A 71 1.14 4.76 -6.25
CA ILE A 71 0.64 5.72 -7.23
C ILE A 71 1.37 5.44 -8.54
N VAL A 72 0.58 5.17 -9.59
CA VAL A 72 1.08 4.91 -10.94
C VAL A 72 0.49 5.94 -11.89
N ASN A 73 1.22 6.28 -12.95
CA ASN A 73 0.65 7.18 -13.96
C ASN A 73 -0.52 6.49 -14.66
N LYS A 74 -1.69 7.11 -14.56
CA LYS A 74 -2.95 6.61 -15.13
C LYS A 74 -2.88 6.33 -16.62
N TYR A 75 -2.27 7.24 -17.39
CA TYR A 75 -2.16 7.10 -18.84
C TYR A 75 -1.23 5.96 -19.22
N VAL A 76 -0.11 5.81 -18.50
CA VAL A 76 0.80 4.67 -18.69
C VAL A 76 0.12 3.35 -18.33
N TYR A 77 -0.61 3.31 -17.20
CA TYR A 77 -1.40 2.14 -16.82
C TYR A 77 -2.42 1.77 -17.90
N ALA A 78 -3.17 2.75 -18.41
CA ALA A 78 -4.19 2.53 -19.43
C ALA A 78 -3.58 2.04 -20.75
N ALA A 79 -2.45 2.61 -21.18
CA ALA A 79 -1.73 2.16 -22.37
C ALA A 79 -1.21 0.71 -22.19
N LEU A 80 -0.61 0.38 -21.03
CA LEU A 80 -0.16 -0.97 -20.72
C LEU A 80 -1.34 -1.97 -20.64
N ALA A 81 -2.50 -1.54 -20.16
CA ALA A 81 -3.69 -2.37 -20.09
C ALA A 81 -4.28 -2.63 -21.48
N PHE A 82 -4.31 -1.61 -22.33
CA PHE A 82 -4.86 -1.70 -23.68
C PHE A 82 -3.95 -2.52 -24.61
N PHE A 83 -2.66 -2.22 -24.66
CA PHE A 83 -1.73 -2.85 -25.62
C PHE A 83 -1.07 -4.12 -25.09
N LEU A 84 -0.82 -4.20 -23.77
CA LEU A 84 -0.08 -5.30 -23.13
C LEU A 84 -0.90 -5.97 -22.01
N GLY A 85 -2.22 -5.78 -22.04
CA GLY A 85 -3.16 -6.33 -21.07
C GLY A 85 -3.15 -7.85 -21.01
N GLY A 86 -3.04 -8.51 -22.17
CA GLY A 86 -3.00 -9.96 -22.28
C GLY A 86 -1.85 -10.62 -21.52
N PHE A 87 -0.74 -9.90 -21.31
CA PHE A 87 0.41 -10.36 -20.54
C PHE A 87 0.43 -9.85 -19.10
N GLY A 88 -0.58 -9.07 -18.69
CA GLY A 88 -0.66 -8.51 -17.34
C GLY A 88 0.35 -7.39 -17.05
N ALA A 89 0.89 -6.69 -18.06
CA ALA A 89 1.91 -5.66 -17.88
C ALA A 89 1.48 -4.52 -16.94
N HIS A 90 0.22 -4.08 -17.06
CA HIS A 90 -0.36 -3.05 -16.17
C HIS A 90 -0.43 -3.51 -14.69
N ARG A 91 -0.54 -4.83 -14.42
CA ARG A 91 -0.50 -5.39 -13.06
C ARG A 91 0.91 -5.39 -12.49
N PHE A 92 1.92 -5.70 -13.30
CA PHE A 92 3.32 -5.56 -12.92
C PHE A 92 3.66 -4.11 -12.59
N TYR A 93 3.17 -3.16 -13.40
CA TYR A 93 3.37 -1.73 -13.17
C TYR A 93 2.81 -1.28 -11.81
N ARG A 94 1.66 -1.83 -11.39
CA ARG A 94 1.05 -1.59 -10.07
C ARG A 94 1.56 -2.53 -8.96
N LYS A 95 2.66 -3.26 -9.20
CA LYS A 95 3.29 -4.25 -8.27
C LYS A 95 2.33 -5.34 -7.76
N GLN A 96 1.30 -5.69 -8.54
CA GLN A 96 0.36 -6.77 -8.21
C GLN A 96 0.85 -8.12 -8.75
N TYR A 97 2.05 -8.55 -8.32
CA TYR A 97 2.77 -9.67 -8.93
C TYR A 97 1.97 -10.97 -9.00
N GLY A 98 1.21 -11.32 -7.96
CA GLY A 98 0.38 -12.55 -7.98
C GLY A 98 -0.67 -12.54 -9.10
N LYS A 99 -1.38 -11.41 -9.28
CA LYS A 99 -2.34 -11.25 -10.39
C LYS A 99 -1.62 -11.18 -11.74
N ALA A 100 -0.45 -10.58 -11.78
CA ALA A 100 0.33 -10.46 -13.00
C ALA A 100 0.83 -11.84 -13.51
N VAL A 101 1.32 -12.69 -12.60
CA VAL A 101 1.66 -14.08 -12.92
C VAL A 101 0.44 -14.88 -13.35
N LEU A 102 -0.71 -14.68 -12.70
CA LEU A 102 -1.98 -15.30 -13.12
C LEU A 102 -2.34 -14.94 -14.58
N TYR A 103 -2.18 -13.68 -14.96
CA TYR A 103 -2.42 -13.23 -16.34
C TYR A 103 -1.48 -13.95 -17.33
N LEU A 104 -0.21 -14.13 -16.99
CA LEU A 104 0.74 -14.86 -17.82
C LEU A 104 0.36 -16.34 -17.98
N LEU A 105 -0.11 -17.00 -16.92
CA LEU A 105 -0.52 -18.41 -16.98
C LEU A 105 -1.75 -18.63 -17.86
N PHE A 106 -2.67 -17.67 -17.87
CA PHE A 106 -3.92 -17.73 -18.64
C PHE A 106 -3.86 -16.95 -19.96
N CYS A 107 -2.70 -16.42 -20.38
CA CYS A 107 -2.62 -15.54 -21.55
C CYS A 107 -3.07 -16.23 -22.84
N TRP A 108 -2.86 -17.55 -22.95
CA TRP A 108 -3.25 -18.37 -24.08
C TRP A 108 -4.78 -18.53 -24.25
N THR A 109 -5.56 -18.26 -23.19
CA THR A 109 -7.03 -18.29 -23.26
C THR A 109 -7.62 -17.06 -23.93
N GLY A 110 -6.83 -16.00 -24.16
CA GLY A 110 -7.30 -14.71 -24.67
C GLY A 110 -8.12 -13.88 -23.66
N ILE A 111 -8.65 -14.50 -22.59
CA ILE A 111 -9.45 -13.83 -21.55
C ILE A 111 -8.69 -12.66 -20.90
N PRO A 112 -7.41 -12.79 -20.50
CA PRO A 112 -6.66 -11.67 -19.93
C PRO A 112 -6.55 -10.45 -20.86
N GLY A 113 -6.56 -10.67 -22.19
CA GLY A 113 -6.53 -9.60 -23.19
C GLY A 113 -7.82 -8.77 -23.16
N VAL A 114 -8.97 -9.44 -23.17
CA VAL A 114 -10.29 -8.77 -23.10
C VAL A 114 -10.43 -8.00 -21.79
N VAL A 115 -10.06 -8.61 -20.65
CA VAL A 115 -10.10 -7.95 -19.34
C VAL A 115 -9.19 -6.73 -19.32
N GLY A 116 -7.95 -6.85 -19.82
CA GLY A 116 -7.02 -5.73 -19.91
C GLY A 116 -7.54 -4.58 -20.75
N MET A 117 -8.19 -4.86 -21.88
CA MET A 117 -8.79 -3.83 -22.74
C MET A 117 -9.92 -3.09 -22.02
N VAL A 118 -10.83 -3.81 -21.36
CA VAL A 118 -11.93 -3.21 -20.56
C VAL A 118 -11.36 -2.34 -19.45
N GLU A 119 -10.34 -2.80 -18.73
CA GLU A 119 -9.69 -2.03 -17.68
C GLU A 119 -8.97 -0.79 -18.20
N GLY A 120 -8.35 -0.87 -19.39
CA GLY A 120 -7.76 0.28 -20.07
C GLY A 120 -8.81 1.36 -20.38
N VAL A 121 -9.95 0.96 -20.95
CA VAL A 121 -11.06 1.88 -21.26
C VAL A 121 -11.64 2.51 -19.98
N ILE A 122 -11.91 1.70 -18.94
CA ILE A 122 -12.39 2.21 -17.65
C ILE A 122 -11.38 3.18 -17.05
N ALA A 123 -10.08 2.86 -17.12
CA ALA A 123 -9.04 3.75 -16.65
C ALA A 123 -9.13 5.08 -17.40
N PHE A 124 -9.27 5.11 -18.73
CA PHE A 124 -9.42 6.38 -19.46
C PHE A 124 -10.60 7.23 -18.97
N VAL A 125 -11.78 6.64 -18.78
CA VAL A 125 -13.02 7.34 -18.41
C VAL A 125 -13.04 7.82 -16.96
N LYS A 126 -12.49 7.06 -16.01
CA LYS A 126 -12.47 7.46 -14.59
C LYS A 126 -11.59 8.68 -14.38
N THR A 127 -12.10 9.79 -13.87
CA THR A 127 -11.25 10.91 -13.42
C THR A 127 -10.41 10.44 -12.25
N ALA A 128 -9.10 10.69 -12.27
CA ALA A 128 -8.25 10.44 -11.11
C ALA A 128 -8.77 11.34 -9.98
N ASP A 129 -8.98 10.79 -8.78
CA ASP A 129 -9.25 11.63 -7.63
C ASP A 129 -8.04 12.53 -7.32
N ALA A 130 -8.20 13.50 -6.42
CA ALA A 130 -7.14 14.45 -6.06
C ALA A 130 -5.86 13.77 -5.50
N GLN A 131 -5.88 12.46 -5.29
CA GLN A 131 -4.79 11.63 -4.79
C GLN A 131 -4.17 10.73 -5.88
N GLY A 132 -4.65 10.81 -7.13
CA GLY A 132 -4.12 10.03 -8.25
C GLY A 132 -4.57 8.58 -8.29
N ASN A 133 -5.59 8.21 -7.50
CA ASN A 133 -6.15 6.86 -7.50
C ASN A 133 -7.24 6.71 -8.57
N ILE A 134 -7.30 5.53 -9.18
CA ILE A 134 -8.26 5.11 -10.23
C ILE A 134 -9.07 3.92 -9.73
#